data_AF-A0A3N5LDH9-F1
#
_entry.id   AF-A0A3N5LDH9-F1
#
_cell.length_a   1.000
_cell.length_b   1.000
_cell.length_c   1.000
_cell.angle_alpha   90.00
_cell.angle_beta   90.00
_cell.angle_gamma   90.00
#
_symmetry.space_group_name_H-M   'P 1'
#
loop_
_entity.id
_entity.type
_entity.pdbx_description
1 polymer ?
#
loop_
_entity_poly.entity_id
_entity_poly.type
_entity_poly.pdbx_seq_one_letter_code
_entity_poly.pdbx_strand_id
1 'polypeptide(L)'
;MITGDRGEPLSPDGRKLVYSSLGTGILITDLATTKTTPLHGTMDGDQASVWSPDGRQMVYHRPERLEFAPVDPRRAAKDAARLAGGWKPALQRDRTGKRIHLMGIAEG
;
A
#
# COMPACT_ATOMS: atom_id res chain seq x y z
N MET A 1 8.43 10.09 -29.01
CA MET A 1 8.58 10.96 -27.82
C MET A 1 7.23 11.02 -27.16
N ILE A 2 7.04 10.35 -26.01
CA ILE A 2 5.77 10.37 -25.27
C ILE A 2 5.98 11.33 -24.11
N THR A 3 5.25 12.44 -24.15
CA THR A 3 5.24 13.50 -23.14
C THR A 3 4.65 13.00 -21.82
N GLY A 4 5.39 13.24 -20.74
CA GLY A 4 4.99 12.92 -19.37
C GLY A 4 3.79 13.74 -18.89
N ASP A 5 2.97 13.07 -18.10
CA ASP A 5 2.24 13.58 -16.91
C ASP A 5 1.32 12.48 -16.34
N ARG A 6 0.99 11.47 -17.16
CA ARG A 6 0.36 10.24 -16.67
C ARG A 6 1.44 9.21 -16.39
N GLY A 7 1.62 8.83 -15.14
CA GLY A 7 2.39 7.63 -14.80
C GLY A 7 2.06 6.49 -15.73
N GLU A 8 3.06 5.67 -16.05
CA GLU A 8 2.82 4.42 -16.73
C GLU A 8 1.80 3.62 -15.90
N PRO A 9 0.58 3.38 -16.41
CA PRO A 9 -0.45 2.73 -15.61
C PRO A 9 -0.08 1.26 -15.36
N LEU A 10 0.85 0.71 -16.16
CA LEU A 10 1.35 -0.63 -16.05
C LEU A 10 2.45 -0.74 -14.98
N SER A 11 2.41 -1.79 -14.16
CA SER A 11 3.49 -2.11 -13.23
C SER A 11 4.78 -2.46 -13.99
N PRO A 12 5.97 -2.29 -13.37
CA PRO A 12 7.25 -2.59 -14.02
C PRO A 12 7.39 -4.03 -14.54
N ASP A 13 6.71 -4.99 -13.89
CA ASP A 13 6.67 -6.40 -14.29
C ASP A 13 5.60 -6.72 -15.34
N GLY A 14 4.81 -5.73 -15.77
CA GLY A 14 3.76 -5.87 -16.76
C GLY A 14 2.52 -6.63 -16.28
N ARG A 15 2.39 -6.93 -14.98
CA ARG A 15 1.31 -7.82 -14.48
C ARG A 15 0.09 -7.08 -13.96
N LYS A 16 0.21 -5.79 -13.67
CA LYS A 16 -0.86 -4.99 -13.05
C LYS A 16 -1.06 -3.69 -13.79
N LEU A 17 -2.32 -3.28 -13.91
CA LEU A 17 -2.73 -1.98 -14.43
C LEU A 17 -3.34 -1.17 -13.29
N VAL A 18 -3.03 0.12 -13.24
CA VAL A 18 -3.59 1.06 -12.27
C VAL A 18 -4.24 2.24 -12.96
N TYR A 19 -5.38 2.67 -12.45
CA TYR A 19 -6.11 3.82 -12.99
C TYR A 19 -7.08 4.39 -11.96
N SER A 20 -7.37 5.68 -12.07
CA SER A 20 -8.37 6.34 -11.25
C SER A 20 -9.78 6.07 -11.75
N SER A 21 -10.70 5.85 -10.82
CA SER A 21 -12.12 5.64 -11.05
C SER A 21 -12.93 6.63 -10.24
N LEU A 22 -13.85 7.31 -10.92
CA LEU A 22 -14.81 8.19 -10.27
C LEU A 22 -15.65 7.42 -9.25
N GLY A 23 -15.84 8.01 -8.07
CA GLY A 23 -16.64 7.46 -6.98
C GLY A 23 -16.00 6.29 -6.21
N THR A 24 -14.84 5.80 -6.61
CA THR A 24 -14.14 4.69 -5.92
C THR A 24 -12.71 5.04 -5.51
N GLY A 25 -12.04 5.93 -6.25
CA GLY A 25 -10.61 6.20 -6.10
C GLY A 25 -9.79 5.35 -7.06
N ILE A 26 -8.64 4.85 -6.62
CA ILE A 26 -7.70 4.17 -7.51
C ILE A 26 -8.05 2.68 -7.57
N LEU A 27 -8.11 2.13 -8.78
CA LEU A 27 -8.33 0.71 -9.05
C LEU A 27 -7.05 0.05 -9.56
N ILE A 28 -6.87 -1.21 -9.18
CA ILE A 28 -5.81 -2.09 -9.67
C ILE A 28 -6.45 -3.29 -10.35
N THR A 29 -6.05 -3.55 -11.58
CA THR A 29 -6.41 -4.76 -12.33
C THR A 29 -5.21 -5.68 -12.45
N ASP A 30 -5.39 -6.94 -12.03
CA ASP A 30 -4.45 -8.01 -12.30
C ASP A 30 -4.69 -8.54 -13.73
N LEU A 31 -3.69 -8.44 -14.59
CA LEU A 31 -3.85 -8.72 -16.02
C LEU A 31 -3.92 -10.21 -16.34
N ALA A 32 -3.40 -11.08 -15.47
CA ALA A 32 -3.48 -12.53 -15.66
C ALA A 32 -4.89 -13.07 -15.31
N THR A 33 -5.54 -12.46 -14.32
CA THR A 33 -6.83 -12.93 -13.79
C THR A 33 -8.01 -12.04 -14.15
N THR A 34 -7.76 -10.90 -14.81
CA THR A 34 -8.71 -9.80 -15.09
C THR A 34 -9.45 -9.28 -13.87
N LYS A 35 -8.97 -9.59 -12.67
CA LYS A 35 -9.59 -9.18 -11.41
C LYS A 35 -9.23 -7.74 -11.09
N THR A 36 -10.24 -6.91 -10.89
CA THR A 36 -10.09 -5.52 -10.45
C THR A 36 -10.45 -5.36 -8.97
N THR A 37 -9.63 -4.61 -8.24
CA THR A 37 -9.87 -4.28 -6.83
C THR A 37 -9.48 -2.83 -6.54
N PRO A 38 -10.19 -2.14 -5.63
CA PRO A 38 -9.75 -0.83 -5.15
C PRO A 38 -8.40 -0.91 -4.45
N LEU A 39 -7.55 0.10 -4.68
CA LEU A 39 -6.35 0.31 -3.90
C LEU A 39 -6.76 0.81 -2.51
N HIS A 40 -6.45 0.00 -1.50
CA HIS A 40 -6.85 0.28 -0.13
C HIS A 40 -6.30 1.63 0.37
N GLY A 41 -7.15 2.43 0.98
CA GLY A 41 -6.80 3.75 1.52
C GLY A 41 -6.94 4.90 0.53
N THR A 42 -7.32 4.63 -0.73
CA THR A 42 -7.66 5.66 -1.71
C THR A 42 -9.16 5.95 -1.73
N MET A 43 -9.51 7.14 -2.19
CA MET A 43 -10.88 7.63 -2.28
C MET A 43 -11.12 8.41 -3.56
N ASP A 44 -12.37 8.80 -3.80
CA ASP A 44 -12.72 9.62 -4.96
C ASP A 44 -11.87 10.91 -5.03
N GLY A 45 -11.45 11.27 -6.23
CA GLY A 45 -10.51 12.37 -6.47
C GLY A 45 -9.03 12.01 -6.34
N ASP A 46 -8.67 10.83 -5.82
CA ASP A 46 -7.27 10.37 -5.80
C ASP A 46 -6.79 9.97 -7.22
N GLN A 47 -5.60 10.45 -7.61
CA GLN A 47 -5.02 10.26 -8.94
C GLN A 47 -3.74 9.42 -8.90
N ALA A 48 -3.75 8.26 -9.57
CA ALA A 48 -2.58 7.40 -9.65
C ALA A 48 -1.46 8.07 -10.46
N SER A 49 -0.22 8.07 -9.97
CA SER A 49 0.86 8.83 -10.60
C SER A 49 2.12 8.04 -10.92
N VAL A 50 2.69 7.19 -10.05
CA VAL A 50 3.96 6.49 -10.38
C VAL A 50 4.11 5.19 -9.58
N TRP A 51 4.55 4.11 -10.22
CA TRP A 51 4.95 2.85 -9.56
C TRP A 51 6.35 2.94 -8.94
N SER A 52 6.55 2.28 -7.80
CA SER A 52 7.91 1.98 -7.34
C SER A 52 8.61 1.02 -8.31
N PRO A 53 9.94 1.10 -8.50
CA PRO A 53 10.68 0.22 -9.42
C PRO A 53 10.51 -1.27 -9.13
N ASP A 54 10.24 -1.63 -7.88
CA ASP A 54 9.97 -3.01 -7.44
C ASP A 54 8.50 -3.45 -7.60
N GLY A 55 7.62 -2.56 -8.06
CA GLY A 55 6.20 -2.80 -8.29
C GLY A 55 5.36 -3.00 -7.02
N ARG A 56 5.90 -2.71 -5.83
CA ARG A 56 5.21 -2.98 -4.54
C ARG A 56 4.37 -1.81 -4.06
N GLN A 57 4.69 -0.60 -4.48
CA GLN A 57 4.07 0.63 -4.04
C GLN A 57 3.73 1.51 -5.24
N MET A 58 2.84 2.47 -5.01
CA MET A 58 2.69 3.60 -5.90
C MET A 58 2.64 4.91 -5.12
N VAL A 59 3.04 5.98 -5.78
CA VAL A 59 2.67 7.34 -5.41
C VAL A 59 1.34 7.68 -6.07
N TYR A 60 0.50 8.39 -5.33
CA TYR A 60 -0.72 8.98 -5.86
C TYR A 60 -0.91 10.42 -5.36
N HIS A 61 -1.59 11.22 -6.18
CA HIS A 61 -2.02 12.55 -5.83
C HIS A 61 -3.35 12.48 -5.09
N ARG A 62 -3.36 13.03 -3.88
CA ARG A 62 -4.57 13.45 -3.17
C ARG A 62 -4.65 14.98 -3.25
N PRO A 63 -5.84 15.61 -3.27
CA PRO A 63 -5.97 17.06 -3.47
C PRO A 63 -5.06 17.93 -2.58
N GLU A 64 -4.74 17.46 -1.36
CA GLU A 64 -3.89 18.21 -0.43
C GLU A 64 -2.45 17.67 -0.29
N ARG A 65 -2.12 16.47 -0.81
CA ARG A 65 -0.81 15.84 -0.60
C ARG A 65 -0.49 14.71 -1.57
N LEU A 66 0.79 14.46 -1.80
CA LEU A 66 1.29 13.20 -2.37
C LEU A 66 1.35 12.10 -1.32
N GLU A 67 0.79 10.94 -1.62
CA GLU A 67 0.78 9.80 -0.70
C GLU A 67 1.31 8.53 -1.36
N PHE A 68 1.82 7.62 -0.52
CA PHE A 68 2.26 6.29 -0.94
C PHE A 68 1.20 5.26 -0.55
N ALA A 69 0.93 4.30 -1.44
CA ALA A 69 0.04 3.19 -1.14
C ALA A 69 0.66 1.84 -1.55
N PRO A 70 0.60 0.81 -0.68
CA PRO A 70 0.97 -0.54 -1.05
C PRO A 70 -0.05 -1.14 -2.01
N VAL A 71 0.41 -1.64 -3.16
CA VAL A 71 -0.44 -2.22 -4.20
C VAL A 71 -0.94 -3.61 -3.80
N ASP A 72 -0.15 -4.33 -2.99
CA ASP A 72 -0.54 -5.61 -2.37
C ASP A 72 -0.38 -5.53 -0.84
N PRO A 73 -1.42 -5.11 -0.11
CA PRO A 73 -1.34 -4.96 1.34
C PRO A 73 -1.13 -6.29 2.07
N ARG A 74 -1.50 -7.43 1.47
CA ARG A 74 -1.30 -8.76 2.08
C ARG A 74 0.16 -9.19 1.98
N ARG A 75 0.78 -8.94 0.83
CA ARG A 75 2.22 -9.14 0.64
C ARG A 75 3.00 -8.19 1.54
N ALA A 76 2.65 -6.91 1.57
CA ALA A 76 3.28 -5.92 2.45
C ALA A 76 3.23 -6.34 3.93
N ALA A 77 2.10 -6.85 4.43
CA ALA A 77 1.99 -7.36 5.80
C ALA A 77 2.87 -8.60 6.05
N LYS A 78 2.96 -9.53 5.09
CA LYS A 78 3.87 -10.69 5.16
C LYS A 78 5.34 -10.26 5.18
N ASP A 79 5.72 -9.30 4.35
CA ASP A 79 7.08 -8.77 4.31
C ASP A 79 7.45 -8.07 5.61
N ALA A 80 6.55 -7.22 6.13
CA ALA A 80 6.73 -6.55 7.41
C ALA A 80 6.89 -7.56 8.56
N ALA A 81 6.08 -8.62 8.59
CA ALA A 81 6.23 -9.69 9.58
C ALA A 81 7.57 -10.44 9.48
N ARG A 82 8.07 -10.64 8.24
CA ARG A 82 9.39 -11.25 8.00
C ARG A 82 10.54 -10.34 8.45
N LEU A 83 10.46 -9.04 8.14
CA LEU A 83 11.46 -8.03 8.52
C LEU A 83 11.49 -7.78 10.03
N ALA A 84 10.34 -7.85 10.69
CA ALA A 84 10.24 -7.79 12.15
C ALA A 84 10.75 -9.07 12.84
N GLY A 85 11.28 -10.06 12.11
CA GLY A 85 11.80 -11.30 12.71
C GLY A 85 10.73 -12.13 13.42
N GLY A 86 9.46 -12.05 13.00
CA GLY A 86 8.37 -12.76 13.66
C GLY A 86 7.92 -12.13 14.99
N TRP A 87 8.31 -10.88 15.27
CA TRP A 87 7.81 -10.14 16.43
C TRP A 87 6.29 -10.09 16.45
N LYS A 88 5.70 -10.56 17.55
CA LYS A 88 4.27 -10.42 17.83
C LYS A 88 4.12 -9.40 18.95
N PRO A 89 3.49 -8.24 18.74
CA PRO A 89 3.17 -7.35 19.85
C PRO A 89 2.19 -8.09 20.78
N ALA A 90 2.66 -8.48 21.96
CA ALA A 90 1.79 -9.02 22.99
C ALA A 90 1.06 -7.85 23.64
N LEU A 91 -0.25 -7.81 23.45
CA LEU A 91 -1.11 -6.80 24.05
C LEU A 91 -1.24 -7.10 25.55
N GLN A 92 -0.34 -6.61 26.39
CA GLN A 92 -0.53 -6.72 27.83
C GLN A 92 -1.36 -5.53 28.32
N ARG A 93 -2.58 -5.82 28.77
CA ARG A 93 -3.43 -4.86 29.47
C ARG A 93 -2.94 -4.75 30.90
N ASP A 94 -2.69 -3.54 31.40
CA ASP A 94 -2.52 -3.34 32.83
C ASP A 94 -3.87 -3.42 33.57
N ARG A 95 -3.83 -3.53 34.91
CA ARG A 95 -5.00 -3.70 35.79
C ARG A 95 -5.97 -2.50 35.80
N THR A 96 -5.64 -1.42 35.07
CA THR A 96 -6.43 -0.19 34.98
C THR A 96 -6.96 0.10 33.57
N GLY A 97 -6.57 -0.71 32.57
CA GLY A 97 -7.16 -0.72 31.23
C GLY A 97 -6.81 0.45 30.33
N LYS A 98 -5.87 1.35 30.70
CA LYS A 98 -5.72 2.63 29.99
C LYS A 98 -4.40 2.88 29.26
N ARG A 99 -3.36 2.05 29.35
CA ARG A 99 -2.13 2.29 28.57
C ARG A 99 -1.48 0.99 28.07
N ILE A 100 -1.16 0.96 26.78
CA ILE A 100 -0.29 -0.03 26.13
C ILE A 100 1.11 0.56 26.15
N HIS A 101 2.02 0.00 26.94
CA HIS A 101 3.45 0.31 26.81
C HIS A 101 4.08 -0.67 25.83
N LEU A 102 4.62 -0.14 24.73
CA LEU A 102 5.52 -0.87 23.85
C LEU A 102 6.89 -0.87 24.53
N MET A 103 7.30 -2.01 25.10
CA MET A 103 8.69 -2.16 25.53
C MET A 103 9.21 -3.52 25.08
N GLY A 104 10.18 -3.49 24.18
CA GLY A 104 11.02 -4.64 23.87
C GLY A 104 12.21 -4.62 24.82
N ILE A 105 12.34 -5.64 25.66
CA ILE A 105 13.64 -6.00 26.24
C ILE A 105 14.20 -7.11 25.37
N ALA A 106 15.27 -6.79 24.65
CA ALA A 106 16.15 -7.79 24.08
C ALA A 106 17.08 -8.25 25.21
N GLU A 107 17.04 -9.53 25.55
CA GLU A 107 18.22 -10.20 26.10
C GLU A 107 18.70 -11.20 25.04
N GLY A 108 20.03 -11.26 24.92
CA GLY A 108 20.76 -11.93 23.84
C GLY A 108 20.67 -13.44 23.82
#